data_AF-A0A948CRJ7-F1
#
_entry.id   AF-A0A948CRJ7-F1
#
_cell.length_a   1.000
_cell.length_b   1.000
_cell.length_c   1.000
_cell.angle_alpha   90.00
_cell.angle_beta   90.00
_cell.angle_gamma   90.00
#
_symmetry.space_group_name_H-M   'P 1'
#
loop_
_entity.id
_entity.type
_entity.pdbx_description
1 polymer ?
#
loop_
_entity_poly.entity_id
_entity_poly.type
_entity_poly.pdbx_seq_one_letter_code
_entity_poly.pdbx_strand_id
1 'polypeptide(L)' 'RTATPEKQMALFGQITKYITEGKLKTKIHAEYPVSEIKQAVAAAAEGGRDGKILVVA' A
#
# COMPACT_ATOMS: atom_id res chain seq x y z
N ARG A 1 -8.28 -12.96 16.62
CA ARG A 1 -7.10 -13.85 16.52
C ARG A 1 -5.91 -12.98 16.14
N THR A 2 -4.80 -13.06 16.88
CA THR A 2 -3.58 -12.29 16.59
C THR A 2 -2.43 -13.27 16.41
N ALA A 3 -1.69 -13.16 15.31
CA ALA A 3 -0.49 -13.98 15.08
C ALA A 3 0.62 -13.58 16.04
N THR A 4 1.53 -14.50 16.36
CA THR A 4 2.72 -14.18 17.18
C THR A 4 3.68 -13.28 16.39
N PRO A 5 4.54 -12.49 17.06
CA PRO A 5 5.52 -11.64 16.39
C PRO A 5 6.40 -12.41 15.38
N GLU A 6 6.82 -13.64 15.72
CA GLU A 6 7.66 -14.47 14.86
C GLU A 6 6.94 -14.85 13.56
N LYS A 7 5.64 -15.18 13.65
CA LYS A 7 4.81 -15.47 12.48
C LYS A 7 4.59 -14.24 11.61
N GLN A 8 4.46 -13.06 12.20
CA GLN A 8 4.37 -11.81 11.45
C GLN A 8 5.69 -11.51 10.73
N MET A 9 6.84 -11.63 11.41
CA MET A 9 8.15 -11.42 10.81
C MET A 9 8.42 -12.37 9.65
N ALA A 10 8.10 -13.66 9.81
CA ALA A 10 8.24 -14.64 8.75
C ALA A 10 7.39 -14.27 7.51
N LEU A 11 6.16 -13.80 7.72
CA LEU A 11 5.28 -13.37 6.64
C LEU A 11 5.82 -12.11 5.93
N PHE A 12 6.24 -11.09 6.68
CA PHE A 12 6.80 -9.88 6.09
C PHE A 12 8.10 -10.15 5.32
N GLY A 13 8.95 -11.06 5.81
CA GLY A 13 10.15 -11.50 5.06
C GLY A 13 9.82 -12.12 3.71
N GLN A 14 8.79 -12.97 3.65
CA GLN A 14 8.32 -13.56 2.39
C GLN A 14 7.72 -12.51 1.44
N ILE A 15 6.91 -11.58 1.96
CA ILE A 15 6.33 -10.48 1.17
C ILE A 15 7.44 -9.62 0.57
N THR A 16 8.43 -9.22 1.38
CA THR A 16 9.60 -8.45 0.91
C THR A 16 10.33 -9.18 -0.20
N LYS A 17 10.60 -10.49 -0.06
CA LYS A 17 11.21 -11.29 -1.11
C LYS A 17 10.41 -11.22 -2.42
N TYR A 18 9.10 -11.40 -2.37
CA TYR A 18 8.26 -11.30 -3.57
C TYR A 18 8.27 -9.91 -4.22
N ILE A 19 8.35 -8.83 -3.43
CA ILE A 19 8.49 -7.47 -3.95
C ILE A 19 9.84 -7.33 -4.67
N THR A 20 10.93 -7.76 -4.04
CA THR A 20 12.29 -7.64 -4.63
C THR A 20 12.47 -8.49 -5.89
N GLU A 21 11.79 -9.64 -5.97
CA GLU A 21 11.79 -10.50 -7.16
C GLU A 21 10.83 -10.00 -8.26
N GLY A 22 10.07 -8.92 -8.02
CA GLY A 22 9.06 -8.40 -8.94
C GLY A 22 7.81 -9.28 -9.07
N LYS A 23 7.69 -10.35 -8.27
CA LYS A 23 6.53 -11.25 -8.23
C LYS A 23 5.30 -10.61 -7.58
N LEU A 24 5.53 -9.69 -6.64
CA LEU A 24 4.48 -8.86 -6.04
C LEU A 24 4.73 -7.40 -6.40
N LYS A 25 3.79 -6.82 -7.15
CA LYS A 25 3.82 -5.40 -7.55
C LYS A 25 2.42 -4.81 -7.49
N THR A 26 2.34 -3.50 -7.30
CA THR A 26 1.10 -2.75 -7.38
C THR A 26 1.33 -1.49 -8.18
N LYS A 27 0.29 -0.99 -8.85
CA LYS A 27 0.29 0.32 -9.46
C LYS A 27 0.02 1.40 -8.41
N ILE A 28 0.58 2.58 -8.63
CA ILE A 28 0.19 3.82 -7.96
C ILE A 28 -0.75 4.54 -8.92
N HIS A 29 -1.95 4.87 -8.45
CA HIS A 29 -2.92 5.61 -9.23
C HIS A 29 -2.64 7.12 -9.15
N ALA A 30 -2.37 7.62 -7.95
CA ALA A 30 -2.04 9.02 -7.69
C ALA A 30 -1.29 9.18 -6.36
N GLU A 31 -0.52 10.27 -6.25
CA GLU A 31 0.17 10.70 -5.05
C GLU A 31 -0.39 12.06 -4.59
N TYR A 32 -0.58 12.23 -3.28
CA TYR A 32 -1.07 13.47 -2.69
C TYR A 32 -0.17 13.87 -1.52
N PRO A 33 0.20 15.15 -1.37
CA PRO A 33 0.85 15.60 -0.14
C PRO A 33 -0.13 15.48 1.04
N VAL A 34 0.40 15.36 2.27
CA VAL A 34 -0.41 15.33 3.51
C VAL A 34 -1.36 16.52 3.62
N SER A 35 -0.99 17.68 3.08
CA SER A 35 -1.82 18.89 3.05
C SER A 35 -3.13 18.70 2.26
N GLU A 36 -3.19 17.72 1.36
CA GLU A 36 -4.33 17.40 0.49
C GLU A 36 -5.05 16.11 0.92
N ILE A 37 -4.98 15.75 2.21
CA ILE A 37 -5.58 14.50 2.70
C ILE A 37 -7.07 14.35 2.36
N LYS A 38 -7.82 15.46 2.28
CA LYS A 38 -9.24 15.42 1.90
C LYS A 38 -9.42 14.95 0.46
N GLN A 39 -8.59 15.44 -0.44
CA GLN A 39 -8.56 15.07 -1.86
C GLN A 39 -8.10 13.61 -2.02
N ALA A 40 -7.05 13.20 -1.30
CA ALA A 40 -6.57 11.83 -1.30
C ALA A 40 -7.65 10.83 -0.88
N VAL A 41 -8.41 11.15 0.17
CA VAL A 41 -9.51 10.30 0.67
C VAL A 41 -10.69 10.28 -0.31
N ALA A 42 -11.05 11.43 -0.90
CA ALA A 42 -12.11 11.49 -1.92
C ALA A 42 -11.75 10.61 -3.13
N ALA A 43 -10.54 10.77 -3.68
CA ALA A 43 -10.03 9.98 -4.80
C ALA A 43 -9.95 8.47 -4.48
N ALA A 44 -9.65 8.11 -3.22
CA ALA A 44 -9.66 6.72 -2.78
C ALA A 44 -11.08 6.10 -2.77
N ALA A 45 -12.11 6.92 -2.59
CA ALA A 45 -13.51 6.52 -2.45
C ALA A 45 -14.32 6.54 -3.76
N GLU A 46 -13.92 7.33 -4.77
CA GLU A 46 -14.64 7.52 -6.05
C GLU A 46 -14.77 6.26 -6.93
N GLY A 47 -14.10 5.16 -6.58
CA GLY A 47 -14.05 3.96 -7.43
C GLY A 47 -13.18 4.20 -8.68
N GLY A 48 -13.18 3.26 -9.64
CA GLY A 48 -12.48 3.41 -10.93
C GLY A 48 -10.94 3.48 -10.92
N ARG A 49 -10.31 3.57 -9.75
CA ARG A 49 -8.85 3.68 -9.63
C ARG A 49 -8.09 2.43 -10.09
N ASP A 50 -7.04 2.64 -10.89
CA ASP A 50 -6.08 1.61 -11.33
C ASP A 50 -4.79 1.64 -10.47
N GLY A 51 -4.95 1.43 -9.16
CA GLY A 51 -3.83 1.41 -8.23
C GLY A 51 -4.14 2.00 -6.87
N LYS A 52 -3.08 2.18 -6.07
CA LYS A 52 -3.15 2.77 -4.73
C LYS A 52 -3.10 4.30 -4.79
N ILE A 53 -3.76 4.95 -3.85
CA ILE A 53 -3.52 6.35 -3.52
C ILE A 53 -2.39 6.38 -2.49
N LEU A 54 -1.32 7.11 -2.77
CA LEU A 54 -0.18 7.26 -1.86
C LEU A 54 -0.20 8.68 -1.27
N VAL A 55 -0.07 8.77 0.05
CA VAL A 55 0.10 10.06 0.73
C VAL A 55 1.58 10.25 1.04
N VAL A 56 2.12 11.39 0.63
CA VAL A 56 3.53 11.75 0.80
C VAL A 56 3.69 12.92 1.77
N ALA A 57 4.89 13.05 2.36
CA ALA A 57 5.21 14.08 3.35
C ALA A 57 5.36 15.47 2.73
#